data_AF-A0A8T4L2L4-F1
#
_entry.id   AF-A0A8T4L2L4-F1
#
_cell.length_a   1.000
_cell.length_b   1.000
_cell.length_c   1.000
_cell.angle_alpha   90.00
_cell.angle_beta   90.00
_cell.angle_gamma   90.00
#
_symmetry.space_group_name_H-M   'P 1'
#
loop_
_entity.id
_entity.type
_entity.pdbx_description
1 polymer ?
#
loop_
_entity_poly.entity_id
_entity_poly.type
_entity_poly.pdbx_seq_one_letter_code
_entity_poly.pdbx_strand_id
1 'polypeptide(L)'
;MKVGIIEYGGDFSDIFIDATKYKVQDIYFEKKRVIDIFDVLAYLKKWQDFDQLVIVVDTYEKNHESLDGFYNALANFEAQTGKIVFKCLYDSQKQSAVEAVAETAEKFMNFLFRPEEAFKPSEKPPEPPGYEEEPIVDLEKELEEDFPEEE
;
A
#
# COMPACT_ATOMS: atom_id res chain seq x y z
N MET A 1 -19.99 -5.73 -12.05
CA MET A 1 -19.11 -4.60 -11.70
C MET A 1 -17.93 -4.56 -12.66
N LYS A 2 -17.69 -3.43 -13.33
CA LYS A 2 -16.56 -3.21 -14.25
C LYS A 2 -15.42 -2.51 -13.50
N VAL A 3 -14.27 -3.16 -13.40
CA VAL A 3 -13.07 -2.65 -12.72
C VAL A 3 -11.97 -2.41 -13.74
N GLY A 4 -11.47 -1.18 -13.79
CA GLY A 4 -10.36 -0.80 -14.66
C GLY A 4 -9.06 -0.83 -13.88
N ILE A 5 -8.03 -1.55 -14.36
CA ILE A 5 -6.70 -1.61 -13.75
C ILE A 5 -5.70 -0.98 -14.71
N ILE A 6 -4.99 0.07 -14.28
CA ILE A 6 -3.94 0.71 -15.07
C ILE A 6 -2.59 0.49 -14.41
N GLU A 7 -1.60 0.09 -15.20
CA GLU A 7 -0.30 -0.32 -14.70
C GLU A 7 0.85 0.50 -15.29
N TYR A 8 1.79 0.89 -14.43
CA TYR A 8 3.03 1.57 -14.78
C TYR A 8 4.22 0.90 -14.06
N GLY A 9 5.33 0.70 -14.77
CA GLY A 9 6.58 0.11 -14.25
C GLY A 9 6.55 -1.40 -13.98
N GLY A 10 5.37 -2.03 -13.90
CA GLY A 10 5.22 -3.47 -13.66
C GLY A 10 3.98 -4.08 -14.31
N ASP A 11 3.96 -5.41 -14.45
CA ASP A 11 2.80 -6.21 -14.89
C ASP A 11 2.43 -7.16 -13.75
N PHE A 12 1.59 -6.67 -12.84
CA PHE A 12 1.25 -7.33 -11.58
C PHE A 12 -0.25 -7.40 -11.31
N SER A 13 -1.07 -6.87 -12.22
CA SER A 13 -2.53 -6.87 -12.16
C SER A 13 -3.13 -8.26 -12.12
N ASP A 14 -2.45 -9.28 -12.68
CA ASP A 14 -2.92 -10.66 -12.60
C ASP A 14 -2.96 -11.15 -11.14
N ILE A 15 -2.01 -10.72 -10.30
CA ILE A 15 -2.00 -11.01 -8.85
C ILE A 15 -3.21 -10.35 -8.18
N PHE A 16 -3.51 -9.11 -8.54
CA PHE A 16 -4.69 -8.40 -8.05
C PHE A 16 -6.00 -9.11 -8.46
N ILE A 17 -6.10 -9.50 -9.73
CA ILE A 17 -7.28 -10.18 -10.28
C ILE A 17 -7.47 -11.53 -9.58
N ASP A 18 -6.41 -12.31 -9.39
CA ASP A 18 -6.48 -13.62 -8.74
C ASP A 18 -6.86 -13.48 -7.26
N ALA A 19 -6.34 -12.49 -6.54
CA ALA A 19 -6.70 -12.21 -5.15
C ALA A 19 -8.17 -11.78 -4.98
N THR A 20 -8.78 -11.18 -6.01
CA THR A 20 -10.15 -10.65 -5.98
C THR A 20 -11.19 -11.61 -6.56
N LYS A 21 -10.83 -12.43 -7.56
CA LYS A 21 -11.73 -13.35 -8.28
C LYS A 21 -12.45 -14.36 -7.41
N TYR A 22 -11.83 -14.85 -6.33
CA TYR A 22 -12.43 -15.91 -5.51
C TYR A 22 -13.60 -15.44 -4.64
N LYS A 23 -13.77 -14.14 -4.47
CA LYS A 23 -14.72 -13.56 -3.53
C LYS A 23 -15.91 -12.86 -4.21
N VAL A 24 -15.85 -12.57 -5.52
CA VAL A 24 -16.94 -11.87 -6.24
C VAL A 24 -17.16 -12.50 -7.62
N GLN A 25 -18.32 -13.12 -7.85
CA GLN A 25 -18.60 -13.85 -9.10
C GLN A 25 -18.95 -12.93 -10.30
N ASP A 26 -19.14 -11.62 -10.08
CA ASP A 26 -19.64 -10.67 -11.10
C ASP A 26 -18.71 -9.46 -11.34
N ILE A 27 -17.39 -9.63 -11.22
CA ILE A 27 -16.42 -8.59 -11.58
C ILE A 27 -15.82 -8.83 -12.97
N TYR A 28 -15.94 -7.84 -13.85
CA TYR A 28 -15.24 -7.75 -15.11
C TYR A 28 -14.02 -6.85 -14.96
N PHE A 29 -12.82 -7.39 -15.25
CA PHE A 29 -11.57 -6.64 -15.21
C PHE A 29 -11.12 -6.25 -16.61
N GLU A 30 -10.79 -4.96 -16.80
CA GLU A 30 -10.09 -4.47 -17.98
C GLU A 30 -8.74 -3.91 -17.54
N LYS A 31 -7.63 -4.46 -18.04
CA LYS A 31 -6.28 -4.02 -17.67
C LYS A 31 -5.58 -3.27 -18.80
N LYS A 32 -4.80 -2.24 -18.44
CA LYS A 32 -4.00 -1.47 -19.39
C LYS A 32 -2.64 -1.10 -18.83
N ARG A 33 -1.59 -1.56 -19.49
CA ARG A 33 -0.22 -1.12 -19.24
C ARG A 33 0.08 0.17 -19.98
N VAL A 34 0.74 1.11 -19.31
CA VAL A 34 1.24 2.36 -19.87
C VAL A 34 2.75 2.47 -19.73
N ILE A 35 3.37 3.30 -20.58
CA ILE A 35 4.81 3.55 -20.59
C ILE A 35 5.13 4.87 -19.88
N ASP A 36 4.24 5.86 -19.98
CA ASP A 36 4.35 7.14 -19.28
C ASP A 36 3.39 7.16 -18.08
N ILE A 37 3.86 7.66 -16.94
CA ILE A 37 3.03 7.81 -15.74
C ILE A 37 1.85 8.77 -15.97
N PHE A 38 1.99 9.77 -16.83
CA PHE A 38 0.90 10.70 -17.16
C PHE A 38 -0.17 10.06 -18.05
N ASP A 39 0.17 9.00 -18.79
CA ASP A 39 -0.83 8.24 -19.54
C ASP A 39 -1.82 7.54 -18.59
N VAL A 40 -1.43 7.25 -17.34
CA VAL A 40 -2.36 6.73 -16.33
C VAL A 40 -3.56 7.65 -16.19
N LEU A 41 -3.34 8.96 -16.08
CA LEU A 41 -4.40 9.95 -15.95
C LEU A 41 -5.27 10.03 -17.20
N ALA A 42 -4.67 9.88 -18.39
CA ALA A 42 -5.41 9.86 -19.65
C ALA A 42 -6.35 8.65 -19.73
N TYR A 43 -5.90 7.47 -19.27
CA TYR A 43 -6.74 6.28 -19.21
C TYR A 43 -7.80 6.36 -18.11
N LEU A 44 -7.49 6.92 -16.93
CA LEU A 44 -8.49 7.18 -15.89
C LEU A 44 -9.65 8.05 -16.40
N LYS A 45 -9.35 9.06 -17.23
CA LYS A 45 -10.38 9.89 -17.89
C LYS A 45 -11.20 9.12 -18.92
N LYS A 46 -10.59 8.20 -19.68
CA LYS A 46 -11.31 7.35 -20.64
C LYS A 46 -12.21 6.33 -19.97
N TRP A 47 -11.83 5.87 -18.78
CA TRP A 47 -12.53 4.83 -18.01
C TRP A 47 -13.46 5.42 -16.92
N GLN A 48 -13.96 6.64 -17.15
CA GLN A 48 -14.95 7.27 -16.26
C GLN A 48 -16.29 6.55 -16.20
N ASP A 49 -16.57 5.61 -17.09
CA ASP A 49 -17.76 4.75 -17.09
C ASP A 49 -17.59 3.49 -16.22
N PHE A 50 -16.38 3.15 -15.77
CA PHE A 50 -16.13 1.97 -14.95
C PHE A 50 -16.64 2.14 -13.52
N ASP A 51 -17.12 1.08 -12.89
CA ASP A 51 -17.63 1.12 -11.51
C ASP A 51 -16.50 1.44 -10.51
N GLN A 52 -15.31 0.87 -10.72
CA GLN A 52 -14.14 1.09 -9.88
C GLN A 52 -12.87 1.23 -10.73
N LEU A 53 -11.93 2.03 -10.23
CA LEU A 53 -10.64 2.27 -10.87
C LEU A 53 -9.52 1.90 -9.91
N VAL A 54 -8.55 1.16 -10.43
CA VAL A 54 -7.36 0.70 -9.71
C VAL A 54 -6.14 1.13 -10.52
N ILE A 55 -5.12 1.64 -9.84
CA ILE A 55 -3.81 1.90 -10.42
C ILE A 55 -2.74 1.09 -9.69
N VAL A 56 -1.79 0.55 -10.45
CA VAL A 56 -0.60 -0.13 -9.93
C VAL A 56 0.62 0.57 -10.53
N VAL A 57 1.42 1.20 -9.67
CA VAL A 57 2.53 2.06 -10.09
C VAL A 57 3.78 1.68 -9.31
N ASP A 58 4.82 1.26 -10.04
CA ASP A 58 6.17 1.24 -9.50
C ASP A 58 6.77 2.65 -9.56
N THR A 59 7.00 3.22 -8.38
CA THR A 59 7.52 4.58 -8.19
C THR A 59 9.05 4.65 -8.30
N TYR A 60 9.75 3.51 -8.39
CA TYR A 60 11.20 3.48 -8.52
C TYR A 60 11.69 3.82 -9.94
N GLU A 61 10.86 3.68 -10.98
CA GLU A 61 11.24 4.01 -12.35
C GLU A 61 11.45 5.53 -12.54
N LYS A 62 12.68 5.97 -12.25
CA LYS A 62 13.44 7.14 -12.75
C LYS A 62 12.60 8.32 -13.24
N ASN A 63 11.92 9.03 -12.33
CA ASN A 63 11.79 10.49 -12.34
C ASN A 63 11.00 10.98 -11.10
N HIS A 64 11.69 11.22 -9.99
CA HIS A 64 11.06 11.70 -8.75
C HIS A 64 10.29 13.03 -8.92
N GLU A 65 10.75 13.95 -9.78
CA GLU A 65 10.02 15.21 -10.05
C GLU A 65 8.69 15.01 -10.80
N SER A 66 8.48 13.86 -11.45
CA SER A 66 7.22 13.56 -12.14
C SER A 66 6.14 12.98 -11.22
N LEU A 67 6.52 12.43 -10.07
CA LEU A 67 5.60 11.75 -9.16
C LEU A 67 4.74 12.73 -8.37
N ASP A 68 5.29 13.83 -7.85
CA ASP A 68 4.51 14.86 -7.15
C ASP A 68 3.47 15.50 -8.09
N GLY A 69 3.85 15.75 -9.34
CA GLY A 69 2.92 16.20 -10.38
C GLY A 69 1.80 15.19 -10.65
N PHE A 70 2.14 13.90 -10.70
CA PHE A 70 1.18 12.82 -10.84
C PHE A 70 0.22 12.73 -9.64
N TYR A 71 0.72 12.79 -8.41
CA TYR A 71 -0.10 12.77 -7.18
C TYR A 71 -1.11 13.91 -7.15
N ASN A 72 -0.65 15.13 -7.45
CA ASN A 72 -1.52 16.31 -7.51
C ASN A 72 -2.59 16.17 -8.60
N ALA A 73 -2.21 15.67 -9.77
CA ALA A 73 -3.16 15.46 -10.87
C ALA A 73 -4.19 14.36 -10.56
N LEU A 74 -3.77 13.30 -9.87
CA LEU A 74 -4.65 12.22 -9.42
C LEU A 74 -5.66 12.72 -8.38
N ALA A 75 -5.22 13.49 -7.38
CA ALA A 75 -6.10 14.11 -6.40
C ALA A 75 -7.13 15.06 -7.06
N ASN A 76 -6.68 15.85 -8.04
CA ASN A 76 -7.58 16.70 -8.83
C ASN A 76 -8.60 15.89 -9.62
N PHE A 77 -8.22 14.75 -10.20
CA PHE A 77 -9.15 13.85 -10.89
C PHE A 77 -10.23 13.30 -9.94
N GLU A 78 -9.84 12.83 -8.77
CA GLU A 78 -10.79 12.32 -7.76
C GLU A 78 -11.75 13.43 -7.29
N ALA A 79 -11.23 14.63 -7.02
CA ALA A 79 -12.05 15.78 -6.62
C ALA A 79 -13.02 16.22 -7.73
N GLN A 80 -12.60 16.18 -8.99
CA GLN A 80 -13.43 16.58 -10.14
C GLN A 80 -14.52 15.56 -10.48
N THR A 81 -14.21 14.27 -10.33
CA THR A 81 -15.11 13.19 -10.76
C THR A 81 -15.93 12.60 -9.61
N GLY A 82 -15.55 12.86 -8.36
CA GLY A 82 -16.12 12.22 -7.18
C GLY A 82 -15.80 10.72 -7.08
N LYS A 83 -14.94 10.19 -7.96
CA LYS A 83 -14.55 8.78 -7.94
C LYS A 83 -13.39 8.55 -6.99
N ILE A 84 -13.43 7.40 -6.32
CA ILE A 84 -12.31 6.87 -5.55
C ILE A 84 -11.45 6.03 -6.50
N VAL A 85 -10.16 6.34 -6.57
CA VAL A 85 -9.18 5.50 -7.28
C VAL A 85 -8.42 4.69 -6.25
N PHE A 86 -8.37 3.38 -6.40
CA PHE A 86 -7.56 2.49 -5.58
C PHE A 86 -6.11 2.53 -6.04
N LYS A 87 -5.20 2.89 -5.14
CA LYS A 87 -3.81 3.23 -5.49
C LYS A 87 -2.88 2.19 -4.87
N CYS A 88 -2.29 1.34 -5.70
CA CYS A 88 -1.14 0.50 -5.34
C CYS A 88 0.12 1.22 -5.82
N LEU A 89 0.73 2.01 -4.95
CA LEU A 89 1.94 2.77 -5.25
C LEU A 89 3.05 2.17 -4.40
N TYR A 90 4.06 1.60 -5.05
CA TYR A 90 5.15 0.91 -4.35
C TYR A 90 6.51 1.30 -4.92
N ASP A 91 7.55 1.11 -4.12
CA ASP A 91 8.94 1.29 -4.50
C ASP A 91 9.57 -0.10 -4.54
N SER A 92 9.88 -0.60 -5.74
CA SER A 92 10.42 -1.96 -5.94
C SER A 92 11.79 -2.19 -5.29
N GLN A 93 12.48 -1.14 -4.84
CA GLN A 93 13.70 -1.29 -4.01
C GLN A 93 13.40 -1.54 -2.53
N LYS A 94 12.21 -1.17 -2.06
CA LYS A 94 11.85 -1.20 -0.63
C LYS A 94 10.91 -2.33 -0.26
N GLN A 95 10.04 -2.75 -1.18
CA GLN A 95 9.08 -3.81 -0.94
C GLN A 95 8.81 -4.63 -2.19
N SER A 96 8.36 -5.87 -2.00
CA SER A 96 7.96 -6.72 -3.10
C SER A 96 6.70 -6.18 -3.76
N ALA A 97 6.72 -6.08 -5.10
CA ALA A 97 5.54 -5.75 -5.89
C ALA A 97 4.36 -6.69 -5.61
N VAL A 98 4.66 -7.98 -5.38
CA VAL A 98 3.66 -9.01 -5.07
C VAL A 98 2.94 -8.71 -3.75
N GLU A 99 3.69 -8.36 -2.71
CA GLU A 99 3.15 -8.03 -1.40
C GLU A 99 2.31 -6.74 -1.46
N ALA A 100 2.83 -5.70 -2.10
CA ALA A 100 2.14 -4.42 -2.24
C ALA A 100 0.80 -4.54 -2.99
N VAL A 101 0.79 -5.34 -4.06
CA VAL A 101 -0.42 -5.59 -4.86
C VAL A 101 -1.41 -6.47 -4.09
N ALA A 102 -0.94 -7.48 -3.36
CA ALA A 102 -1.81 -8.33 -2.53
C ALA A 102 -2.50 -7.54 -1.41
N GLU A 103 -1.77 -6.66 -0.70
CA GLU A 103 -2.36 -5.77 0.31
C GLU A 103 -3.40 -4.82 -0.29
N THR A 104 -3.13 -4.29 -1.49
CA THR A 104 -4.07 -3.40 -2.16
C THR A 104 -5.32 -4.14 -2.61
N ALA A 105 -5.17 -5.38 -3.09
CA ALA A 105 -6.30 -6.26 -3.40
C ALA A 105 -7.15 -6.52 -2.15
N GLU A 106 -6.54 -6.80 -1.00
CA GLU A 106 -7.29 -6.97 0.25
C GLU A 106 -8.06 -5.71 0.65
N LYS A 107 -7.43 -4.53 0.58
CA LYS A 107 -8.09 -3.24 0.86
C LYS A 107 -9.26 -2.98 -0.09
N PHE A 108 -9.08 -3.26 -1.38
CA PHE A 108 -10.15 -3.16 -2.37
C PHE A 108 -11.33 -4.07 -2.03
N MET A 109 -11.05 -5.31 -1.64
CA MET A 109 -12.08 -6.26 -1.25
C MET A 109 -12.80 -5.83 0.03
N ASN A 110 -12.07 -5.36 1.04
CA ASN A 110 -12.69 -4.83 2.25
C ASN A 110 -13.56 -3.63 1.94
N PHE A 111 -13.17 -2.74 1.04
CA PHE A 111 -14.03 -1.65 0.58
C PHE A 111 -15.31 -2.13 -0.12
N LEU A 112 -15.21 -3.13 -1.00
CA LEU A 112 -16.38 -3.65 -1.72
C LEU A 112 -17.40 -4.33 -0.80
N PHE A 113 -16.93 -5.07 0.21
CA PHE A 113 -17.80 -5.86 1.10
C PHE A 113 -18.13 -5.17 2.42
N ARG A 114 -17.28 -4.26 2.86
CA ARG A 114 -17.33 -3.58 4.17
C ARG A 114 -16.83 -2.13 4.04
N PRO A 115 -17.52 -1.27 3.26
CA PRO A 115 -17.11 0.12 3.04
C PRO A 115 -16.99 0.90 4.36
N GLU A 116 -17.71 0.49 5.42
CA GLU A 116 -17.65 1.08 6.76
C GLU A 116 -16.36 0.78 7.54
N GLU A 117 -15.59 -0.25 7.15
CA GLU A 117 -14.29 -0.59 7.73
C GLU A 117 -13.12 0.00 6.93
N ALA A 118 -13.31 0.28 5.62
CA ALA A 118 -12.25 0.68 4.70
C ALA A 118 -11.69 2.10 4.91
N PHE A 119 -12.44 2.99 5.58
CA PHE A 119 -12.03 4.36 5.88
C PHE A 119 -11.92 4.67 7.37
N LYS A 120 -12.04 3.65 8.24
CA LYS A 120 -11.66 3.88 9.64
C LYS A 120 -10.16 4.13 9.66
N PRO A 121 -9.69 5.30 10.14
CA PRO A 121 -8.28 5.46 10.42
C PRO A 121 -7.90 4.29 11.32
N SER A 122 -6.83 3.56 10.96
CA SER A 122 -6.25 2.58 11.87
C SER A 122 -6.14 3.26 13.23
N GLU A 123 -6.85 2.76 14.23
CA GLU A 123 -6.49 3.09 15.61
C GLU A 123 -4.98 2.83 15.69
N LYS A 124 -4.26 3.80 16.27
CA LYS A 124 -2.81 3.69 16.50
C LYS A 124 -2.49 2.25 16.89
N PRO A 125 -1.40 1.64 16.38
CA PRO A 125 -0.95 0.38 16.93
C PRO A 125 -0.96 0.51 18.45
N PRO A 126 -1.51 -0.49 19.18
CA PRO A 126 -1.65 -0.40 20.63
C PRO A 126 -0.32 0.08 21.20
N GLU A 127 -0.36 1.15 22.00
CA GLU A 127 0.84 1.57 22.73
C GLU A 127 1.38 0.31 23.40
N PRO A 128 2.67 -0.02 23.20
CA PRO A 128 3.25 -1.15 23.89
C PRO A 128 2.95 -0.97 25.38
N PRO A 129 2.61 -2.06 26.10
CA PRO A 129 2.40 -1.96 27.54
C PRO A 129 3.56 -1.16 28.11
N GLY A 130 3.24 -0.03 28.74
CA GLY A 130 4.24 0.85 29.35
C GLY A 130 5.15 -0.03 30.17
N TYR A 131 6.44 0.05 29.90
CA TYR A 131 7.44 -0.68 30.66
C TYR A 131 7.28 -0.23 32.11
N GLU A 132 6.76 -1.10 32.98
CA GLU A 132 7.01 -0.93 34.41
C GLU A 132 8.52 -1.06 34.54
N GLU A 133 9.19 0.03 34.92
CA GLU A 133 10.62 0.00 35.22
C GLU A 133 10.84 -1.11 36.25
N GLU A 134 11.45 -2.22 35.82
CA GLU A 134 11.98 -3.21 36.74
C GLU A 134 12.97 -2.49 37.65
N PRO A 135 12.96 -2.77 38.97
CA PRO A 135 13.91 -2.13 39.88
C PRO A 135 15.32 -2.39 39.39
N ILE A 136 16.06 -1.31 39.13
CA ILE A 136 17.47 -1.36 38.72
C ILE A 136 18.21 -2.17 39.79
N VAL A 137 18.66 -3.37 39.42
CA VAL A 137 19.55 -4.17 40.25
C VAL A 137 20.89 -3.44 40.28
N ASP A 138 21.30 -3.04 41.48
CA ASP A 138 22.57 -2.37 41.73
C ASP A 138 23.72 -3.36 41.54
N LEU A 139 24.23 -3.44 40.30
CA LEU A 139 25.30 -4.35 39.86
C LEU A 139 26.65 -4.06 40.54
N GLU A 140 26.80 -2.97 41.29
CA GLU A 140 28.05 -2.65 41.99
C GLU A 140 28.31 -3.56 43.22
N LYS A 141 27.32 -4.35 43.65
CA LYS A 141 27.45 -5.18 44.86
C LYS A 141 27.89 -6.63 44.64
N GLU A 142 27.96 -7.11 43.39
CA GLU A 142 28.36 -8.50 43.08
C GLU A 142 29.80 -8.66 42.56
N LEU A 143 30.58 -7.56 42.49
CA LEU A 143 31.97 -7.58 42.00
C LEU A 143 33.02 -7.57 43.14
N GLU A 144 32.62 -7.85 44.38
CA GLU A 144 33.52 -8.06 45.52
C GLU A 144 33.68 -9.55 45.86
N GLU A 145 33.99 -10.41 44.88
CA GLU A 145 34.50 -11.76 45.21
C GLU A 145 35.73 -12.11 44.36
N ASP A 146 36.84 -12.23 45.09
CA ASP A 146 38.02 -13.07 44.87
C ASP A 146 38.80 -12.95 43.56
N PHE A 147 39.82 -12.08 43.57
CA PHE A 147 41.06 -12.34 42.84
C PHE A 147 42.15 -12.75 43.85
N PRO A 148 42.71 -13.98 43.78
CA PRO A 148 43.80 -14.38 44.66
C PRO A 148 45.08 -13.59 44.32
N GLU A 149 45.76 -13.10 45.36
CA GLU A 149 47.08 -12.48 45.23
C GLU A 149 48.10 -13.54 44.76
N GLU A 150 48.74 -13.31 43.61
CA GLU A 150 49.88 -14.11 43.14
C GLU A 150 51.16 -13.71 43.91
N GLU A 151 51.90 -14.72 44.38
CA GLU A 151 53.22 -14.64 45.05
C GLU A 151 54.35 -14.12 44.16
#